data_AF-A0A8I1ING9-F1
#
_entry.id   AF-A0A8I1ING9-F1
#
_cell.length_a   1.000
_cell.length_b   1.000
_cell.length_c   1.000
_cell.angle_alpha   90.00
_cell.angle_beta   90.00
_cell.angle_gamma   90.00
#
_symmetry.space_group_name_H-M   'P 1'
#
loop_
_entity.id
_entity.type
_entity.pdbx_description
1 polymer ?
#
loop_
_entity_poly.entity_id
_entity_poly.type
_entity_poly.pdbx_seq_one_letter_code
_entity_poly.pdbx_strand_id
1 'polypeptide(L)'
;MKLKKMMFLLSFLTIFVGLITLCTESVQAANSTVFKDGDKLKLILDDGNGVNRVFKFDLPFTIKPDTPIRLYSNNIEIPSGDFTIDYANSTITIADSRPAPGPGSENHIELPIAITMKGTVQSVDESTVTPLAEEPKVTQPEVETNIKEIPTPSEPKVAQPVDEPKVIEPQVTQPIEEPKVDQAVDESPEIPLSIPSGENFPGTFTINSSSTSFSVRLKMKNIQPTYTSYVMVKNADAQLIKRIQFDPETTFSYPLSNLNLSTGGYYFYIKMIDQSGNSAASVPQFVPINNNKAQQVEVFIDGKLQQYEQPATSISGSMLVPFRAVFEALGAKVKWDGATKTVTATKGNTTIKLTVGSRDAYINGKLVRLNAAPRLINGKVMVPIRFVSEALGAKVKWNIAAQSVVIFLAPPQVLTTSESEQLMEENEDASESQSNPTILKKISTTFSKSTDIVFVIDVTSSMTGTLDYVRQKVKGFVDSVPAGSHFAVVAFRDINLKADKDLEFLEFTTDKNKLKGNLNMLRPSAGGDLKESGLEAIQLAISKFPKNSNSKTIIFITDAPVHDKNTALGKARFSVDEINEQLQKNDVIFNAIVPANGLANKQMKKLVDSNEGTLYDIKEAKLNLAK
;
A
#
# COMPACT_ATOMS: atom_id res chain seq x y z
N MET A 1 61.54 -28.24 -12.88
CA MET A 1 61.41 -28.81 -14.25
C MET A 1 60.14 -29.68 -14.31
N LYS A 2 59.81 -30.24 -15.48
CA LYS A 2 58.51 -30.88 -15.80
C LYS A 2 58.15 -32.14 -14.95
N LEU A 3 56.98 -32.07 -14.29
CA LEU A 3 55.75 -32.82 -14.65
C LEU A 3 55.60 -34.35 -14.35
N LYS A 4 54.44 -34.68 -13.71
CA LYS A 4 53.58 -35.91 -13.80
C LYS A 4 53.88 -37.19 -12.98
N LYS A 5 52.80 -37.61 -12.26
CA LYS A 5 52.16 -38.95 -12.20
C LYS A 5 52.71 -40.09 -11.27
N MET A 6 51.91 -40.44 -10.23
CA MET A 6 50.83 -41.47 -10.26
C MET A 6 50.91 -42.67 -9.27
N MET A 7 49.76 -42.93 -8.59
CA MET A 7 49.21 -44.21 -8.08
C MET A 7 49.69 -44.90 -6.77
N PHE A 8 48.71 -45.10 -5.85
CA PHE A 8 48.34 -46.36 -5.14
C PHE A 8 49.28 -46.90 -4.01
N LEU A 9 48.87 -47.64 -2.96
CA LEU A 9 47.62 -48.36 -2.56
C LEU A 9 47.70 -48.85 -1.07
N LEU A 10 46.57 -49.28 -0.45
CA LEU A 10 46.45 -50.10 0.81
C LEU A 10 46.86 -49.40 2.13
N SER A 11 46.29 -49.63 3.33
CA SER A 11 45.04 -50.27 3.84
C SER A 11 44.81 -49.77 5.30
N PHE A 12 43.75 -50.07 6.08
CA PHE A 12 42.57 -50.94 5.91
C PHE A 12 41.28 -50.14 6.32
N LEU A 13 40.24 -50.51 7.08
CA LEU A 13 39.79 -51.67 7.90
C LEU A 13 38.23 -51.67 7.95
N THR A 14 37.56 -52.56 8.70
CA THR A 14 36.09 -52.68 8.83
C THR A 14 35.60 -52.87 10.28
N ILE A 15 34.28 -53.09 10.50
CA ILE A 15 33.53 -53.33 11.78
C ILE A 15 33.02 -52.01 12.44
N PHE A 16 31.74 -51.83 12.84
CA PHE A 16 30.56 -52.73 12.94
C PHE A 16 29.21 -52.05 12.54
N VAL A 17 28.09 -52.77 12.69
CA VAL A 17 26.72 -52.38 12.30
C VAL A 17 25.93 -51.75 13.47
N GLY A 18 25.03 -50.81 13.16
CA GLY A 18 23.98 -50.34 14.07
C GLY A 18 22.77 -49.79 13.30
N LEU A 19 21.64 -50.53 13.31
CA LEU A 19 20.44 -50.21 12.54
C LEU A 19 19.26 -49.89 13.49
N ILE A 20 18.70 -48.68 13.40
CA ILE A 20 17.34 -48.38 13.88
C ILE A 20 16.64 -47.53 12.82
N THR A 21 15.48 -48.00 12.37
CA THR A 21 14.63 -47.33 11.38
C THR A 21 13.62 -46.41 12.09
N LEU A 22 13.39 -45.23 11.53
CA LEU A 22 12.14 -44.48 11.68
C LEU A 22 11.81 -43.85 10.32
N CYS A 23 10.52 -43.87 9.95
CA CYS A 23 10.09 -43.71 8.57
C CYS A 23 10.17 -42.27 8.05
N THR A 24 10.56 -42.12 6.78
CA THR A 24 10.48 -40.86 6.03
C THR A 24 9.18 -40.79 5.23
N GLU A 25 8.25 -39.92 5.63
CA GLU A 25 7.20 -39.42 4.72
C GLU A 25 7.61 -38.04 4.19
N SER A 26 8.36 -38.03 3.09
CA SER A 26 8.71 -36.81 2.36
C SER A 26 7.72 -36.56 1.23
N VAL A 27 6.62 -35.86 1.51
CA VAL A 27 5.68 -35.40 0.47
C VAL A 27 6.37 -34.34 -0.40
N GLN A 28 6.79 -34.76 -1.59
CA GLN A 28 7.60 -33.96 -2.51
C GLN A 28 6.73 -33.00 -3.34
N ALA A 29 6.37 -31.86 -2.74
CA ALA A 29 5.59 -30.82 -3.39
C ALA A 29 6.40 -30.06 -4.46
N ALA A 30 6.44 -30.60 -5.68
CA ALA A 30 7.05 -29.94 -6.83
C ALA A 30 6.14 -28.81 -7.37
N ASN A 31 6.56 -27.55 -7.21
CA ASN A 31 5.88 -26.39 -7.79
C ASN A 31 6.05 -26.34 -9.32
N SER A 32 5.22 -27.07 -10.06
CA SER A 32 5.10 -26.92 -11.51
C SER A 32 4.15 -25.77 -11.87
N THR A 33 4.68 -24.62 -12.27
CA THR A 33 3.87 -23.50 -12.78
C THR A 33 3.29 -23.86 -14.15
N VAL A 34 2.04 -24.32 -14.17
CA VAL A 34 1.30 -24.61 -15.41
C VAL A 34 0.72 -23.32 -15.97
N PHE A 35 1.37 -22.77 -17.00
CA PHE A 35 0.84 -21.66 -17.79
C PHE A 35 -0.32 -22.12 -18.67
N LYS A 36 -1.29 -21.23 -18.89
CA LYS A 36 -2.49 -21.46 -19.71
C LYS A 36 -2.32 -20.85 -21.10
N ASP A 37 -3.13 -21.32 -22.05
CA ASP A 37 -3.23 -20.64 -23.34
C ASP A 37 -3.82 -19.22 -23.15
N GLY A 38 -3.29 -18.26 -23.90
CA GLY A 38 -3.53 -16.83 -23.71
C GLY A 38 -2.71 -16.14 -22.61
N ASP A 39 -1.97 -16.86 -21.75
CA ASP A 39 -1.07 -16.23 -20.78
C ASP A 39 0.07 -15.47 -21.49
N LYS A 40 0.48 -14.34 -20.90
CA LYS A 40 1.61 -13.52 -21.35
C LYS A 40 2.80 -13.62 -20.40
N LEU A 41 3.99 -13.79 -20.96
CA LEU A 41 5.25 -13.58 -20.23
C LEU A 41 5.68 -12.11 -20.40
N LYS A 42 5.87 -11.41 -19.29
CA LYS A 42 6.43 -10.05 -19.26
C LYS A 42 7.89 -10.10 -18.83
N LEU A 43 8.78 -9.56 -19.67
CA LEU A 43 10.23 -9.49 -19.41
C LEU A 43 10.64 -8.03 -19.26
N ILE A 44 11.29 -7.69 -18.15
CA ILE A 44 11.84 -6.36 -17.90
C ILE A 44 13.16 -6.25 -18.68
N LEU A 45 13.36 -5.12 -19.36
CA LEU A 45 14.59 -4.76 -20.06
C LEU A 45 15.40 -3.75 -19.22
N ASP A 46 16.63 -3.46 -19.61
CA ASP A 46 17.40 -2.36 -19.02
C ASP A 46 16.64 -1.01 -19.16
N ASP A 47 16.74 -0.17 -18.13
CA ASP A 47 16.14 1.17 -18.12
C ASP A 47 16.70 2.05 -19.24
N GLY A 48 15.87 2.99 -19.72
CA GLY A 48 16.32 4.03 -20.64
C GLY A 48 17.45 4.88 -20.04
N ASN A 49 18.39 5.31 -20.87
CA ASN A 49 19.47 6.24 -20.51
C ASN A 49 19.57 7.47 -21.43
N GLY A 50 18.63 7.63 -22.36
CA GLY A 50 18.59 8.69 -23.37
C GLY A 50 19.47 8.48 -24.60
N VAL A 51 20.20 7.36 -24.69
CA VAL A 51 21.17 7.09 -25.77
C VAL A 51 21.04 5.66 -26.33
N ASN A 52 20.88 4.66 -25.46
CA ASN A 52 20.74 3.26 -25.84
C ASN A 52 19.41 3.03 -26.55
N ARG A 53 19.48 2.41 -27.73
CA ARG A 53 18.33 1.97 -28.53
C ARG A 53 18.18 0.45 -28.58
N VAL A 54 19.28 -0.28 -28.37
CA VAL A 54 19.33 -1.75 -28.35
C VAL A 54 19.23 -2.22 -26.90
N PHE A 55 18.26 -3.08 -26.63
CA PHE A 55 18.02 -3.70 -25.32
C PHE A 55 18.07 -5.22 -25.48
N LYS A 56 18.71 -5.92 -24.55
CA LYS A 56 18.79 -7.38 -24.56
C LYS A 56 17.77 -7.98 -23.59
N PHE A 57 17.18 -9.10 -23.96
CA PHE A 57 16.42 -9.96 -23.06
C PHE A 57 17.10 -11.33 -22.97
N ASP A 58 16.98 -11.98 -21.81
CA ASP A 58 17.49 -13.33 -21.57
C ASP A 58 16.34 -14.27 -21.23
N LEU A 59 16.32 -15.44 -21.87
CA LEU A 59 15.30 -16.47 -21.70
C LEU A 59 15.92 -17.86 -21.62
N PRO A 60 15.35 -18.78 -20.82
CA PRO A 60 15.81 -20.18 -20.74
C PRO A 60 15.32 -21.04 -21.92
N PHE A 61 14.73 -20.46 -22.96
CA PHE A 61 14.25 -21.13 -24.17
C PHE A 61 14.35 -20.23 -25.40
N THR A 62 14.48 -20.82 -26.58
CA THR A 62 14.54 -20.08 -27.86
C THR A 62 13.16 -19.60 -28.29
N ILE A 63 13.03 -18.31 -28.59
CA ILE A 63 11.83 -17.73 -29.21
C ILE A 63 11.74 -18.17 -30.68
N LYS A 64 10.56 -18.60 -31.15
CA LYS A 64 10.33 -18.82 -32.59
C LYS A 64 10.40 -17.48 -33.33
N PRO A 65 11.07 -17.40 -34.49
CA PRO A 65 10.91 -16.26 -35.41
C PRO A 65 9.45 -15.88 -35.61
N ASP A 66 9.19 -14.60 -35.79
CA ASP A 66 7.86 -14.01 -36.00
C ASP A 66 6.86 -14.18 -34.81
N THR A 67 7.36 -14.53 -33.62
CA THR A 67 6.57 -14.43 -32.37
C THR A 67 6.12 -12.98 -32.15
N PRO A 68 4.82 -12.70 -31.94
CA PRO A 68 4.35 -11.33 -31.73
C PRO A 68 4.73 -10.80 -30.34
N ILE A 69 5.89 -10.14 -30.26
CA ILE A 69 6.36 -9.41 -29.07
C ILE A 69 5.85 -7.97 -29.12
N ARG A 70 5.30 -7.48 -27.99
CA ARG A 70 4.97 -6.06 -27.78
C ARG A 70 6.04 -5.41 -26.92
N LEU A 71 6.45 -4.19 -27.26
CA LEU A 71 7.39 -3.38 -26.49
C LEU A 71 6.67 -2.23 -25.79
N TYR A 72 7.01 -2.00 -24.53
CA TYR A 72 6.48 -0.91 -23.72
C TYR A 72 7.62 -0.11 -23.10
N SER A 73 7.45 1.20 -23.00
CA SER A 73 8.32 2.10 -22.24
C SER A 73 7.45 3.03 -21.39
N ASN A 74 7.71 3.11 -20.08
CA ASN A 74 6.88 3.81 -19.10
C ASN A 74 5.39 3.39 -19.17
N ASN A 75 5.14 2.08 -19.38
CA ASN A 75 3.82 1.46 -19.63
C ASN A 75 3.03 1.98 -20.86
N ILE A 76 3.67 2.74 -21.77
CA ILE A 76 3.10 3.10 -23.07
C ILE A 76 3.61 2.11 -24.12
N GLU A 77 2.71 1.54 -24.92
CA GLU A 77 3.06 0.60 -26.01
C GLU A 77 3.79 1.36 -27.13
N ILE A 78 4.97 0.89 -27.51
CA ILE A 78 5.70 1.38 -28.69
C ILE A 78 5.12 0.65 -29.92
N PRO A 79 4.72 1.36 -30.99
CA PRO A 79 4.21 0.73 -32.20
C PRO A 79 5.19 -0.27 -32.81
N SER A 80 4.69 -1.38 -33.37
CA SER A 80 5.52 -2.45 -33.96
C SER A 80 6.30 -2.05 -35.23
N GLY A 81 6.08 -0.85 -35.76
CA GLY A 81 6.90 -0.25 -36.83
C GLY A 81 8.06 0.61 -36.32
N ASP A 82 8.07 0.94 -35.01
CA ASP A 82 9.09 1.78 -34.37
C ASP A 82 10.17 0.96 -33.65
N PHE A 83 10.19 -0.37 -33.80
CA PHE A 83 11.27 -1.23 -33.31
C PHE A 83 11.48 -2.46 -34.19
N THR A 84 12.66 -3.07 -34.10
CA THR A 84 12.99 -4.37 -34.71
C THR A 84 13.42 -5.37 -33.64
N ILE A 85 13.27 -6.67 -33.92
CA ILE A 85 13.66 -7.76 -33.02
C ILE A 85 14.69 -8.63 -33.74
N ASP A 86 15.80 -8.92 -33.06
CA ASP A 86 16.72 -9.99 -33.43
C ASP A 86 16.46 -11.19 -32.50
N TYR A 87 15.74 -12.18 -33.03
CA TYR A 87 15.39 -13.41 -32.30
C TYR A 87 16.60 -14.33 -32.07
N ALA A 88 17.69 -14.19 -32.83
CA ALA A 88 18.89 -15.02 -32.69
C ALA A 88 19.80 -14.51 -31.56
N ASN A 89 19.97 -13.18 -31.46
CA ASN A 89 20.75 -12.53 -30.41
C ASN A 89 19.91 -12.14 -29.17
N SER A 90 18.59 -12.30 -29.24
CA SER A 90 17.63 -11.92 -28.19
C SER A 90 17.70 -10.44 -27.82
N THR A 91 17.70 -9.58 -28.84
CA THR A 91 17.72 -8.12 -28.68
C THR A 91 16.55 -7.45 -29.39
N ILE A 92 16.14 -6.29 -28.88
CA ILE A 92 15.13 -5.42 -29.47
C ILE A 92 15.72 -4.02 -29.66
N THR A 93 15.49 -3.41 -30.82
CA THR A 93 16.12 -2.14 -31.22
C THR A 93 15.07 -1.11 -31.58
N ILE A 94 15.00 0.01 -30.85
CA ILE A 94 14.06 1.11 -31.09
C ILE A 94 14.57 2.00 -32.22
N ALA A 95 13.74 2.17 -33.26
CA ALA A 95 14.06 2.90 -34.48
C ALA A 95 14.40 4.38 -34.23
N ASP A 96 15.26 4.94 -35.09
CA ASP A 96 15.68 6.34 -35.01
C ASP A 96 14.54 7.36 -35.25
N SER A 97 13.40 6.92 -35.77
CA SER A 97 12.14 7.68 -35.85
C SER A 97 11.63 8.14 -34.49
N ARG A 98 11.94 7.40 -33.41
CA ARG A 98 11.62 7.78 -32.03
C ARG A 98 12.85 8.31 -31.29
N PRO A 99 12.68 9.19 -30.30
CA PRO A 99 13.74 9.41 -29.31
C PRO A 99 14.06 8.10 -28.57
N ALA A 100 15.34 7.89 -28.23
CA ALA A 100 15.75 6.78 -27.37
C ALA A 100 15.09 6.92 -25.97
N PRO A 101 14.72 5.82 -25.29
CA PRO A 101 14.10 5.88 -23.96
C PRO A 101 14.96 6.69 -22.97
N GLY A 102 14.37 7.74 -22.40
CA GLY A 102 15.08 8.70 -21.54
C GLY A 102 15.56 8.09 -20.21
N PRO A 103 16.50 8.75 -19.50
CA PRO A 103 17.03 8.29 -18.21
C PRO A 103 15.95 7.82 -17.22
N GLY A 104 16.00 6.54 -16.83
CA GLY A 104 15.04 5.92 -15.90
C GLY A 104 13.70 5.55 -16.51
N SER A 105 13.59 5.41 -17.84
CA SER A 105 12.37 4.92 -18.48
C SER A 105 12.23 3.41 -18.31
N GLU A 106 11.15 2.96 -17.67
CA GLU A 106 10.87 1.55 -17.40
C GLU A 106 10.51 0.81 -18.70
N ASN A 107 11.45 0.01 -19.23
CA ASN A 107 11.28 -0.74 -20.47
C ASN A 107 10.90 -2.20 -20.20
N HIS A 108 9.94 -2.75 -20.94
CA HIS A 108 9.60 -4.17 -20.88
C HIS A 108 8.96 -4.68 -22.17
N ILE A 109 9.04 -5.98 -22.39
CA ILE A 109 8.34 -6.67 -23.48
C ILE A 109 7.30 -7.66 -22.94
N GLU A 110 6.24 -7.87 -23.72
CA GLU A 110 5.26 -8.93 -23.50
C GLU A 110 5.19 -9.88 -24.69
N LEU A 111 5.14 -11.19 -24.44
CA LEU A 111 5.00 -12.23 -25.46
C LEU A 111 4.01 -13.34 -25.02
N PRO A 112 3.24 -13.95 -25.93
CA PRO A 112 2.30 -15.03 -25.59
C PRO A 112 3.03 -16.35 -25.31
N ILE A 113 2.65 -17.05 -24.24
CA ILE A 113 3.40 -18.23 -23.77
C ILE A 113 3.20 -19.45 -24.69
N ALA A 114 1.96 -19.72 -25.12
CA ALA A 114 1.60 -20.95 -25.85
C ALA A 114 2.28 -21.12 -27.22
N ILE A 115 2.66 -20.03 -27.89
CA ILE A 115 3.20 -20.08 -29.25
C ILE A 115 4.72 -20.31 -29.24
N THR A 116 5.43 -19.91 -28.18
CA THR A 116 6.85 -19.56 -28.29
C THR A 116 7.83 -20.66 -27.88
N MET A 117 7.42 -21.64 -27.06
CA MET A 117 8.35 -22.63 -26.52
C MET A 117 8.73 -23.74 -27.52
N LYS A 118 10.04 -23.93 -27.73
CA LYS A 118 10.64 -25.19 -28.19
C LYS A 118 11.93 -25.44 -27.39
N GLY A 119 11.85 -26.35 -26.43
CA GLY A 119 12.98 -26.72 -25.56
C GLY A 119 12.49 -27.27 -24.23
N THR A 120 13.03 -28.41 -23.79
CA THR A 120 12.65 -29.05 -22.53
C THR A 120 13.35 -28.36 -21.36
N VAL A 121 12.61 -27.98 -20.32
CA VAL A 121 13.19 -27.43 -19.08
C VAL A 121 14.00 -28.54 -18.38
N GLN A 122 15.29 -28.32 -18.17
CA GLN A 122 16.15 -29.30 -17.48
C GLN A 122 15.93 -29.26 -15.97
N SER A 123 15.54 -30.40 -15.40
CA SER A 123 15.76 -30.72 -14.00
C SER A 123 17.22 -31.10 -13.74
N VAL A 124 17.70 -30.83 -12.52
CA VAL A 124 18.99 -31.32 -12.02
C VAL A 124 18.74 -32.58 -11.21
N ASP A 125 19.55 -33.64 -11.40
CA ASP A 125 19.56 -34.82 -10.52
C ASP A 125 20.95 -35.48 -10.50
N GLU A 126 21.22 -36.34 -9.50
CA GLU A 126 22.56 -36.84 -9.16
C GLU A 126 22.87 -38.27 -9.66
N SER A 127 24.07 -38.41 -10.26
CA SER A 127 24.89 -39.64 -10.29
C SER A 127 24.34 -40.99 -10.83
N THR A 128 24.71 -41.26 -12.09
CA THR A 128 25.34 -42.52 -12.58
C THR A 128 24.64 -43.89 -12.47
N VAL A 129 24.25 -44.45 -13.63
CA VAL A 129 24.56 -45.84 -14.07
C VAL A 129 24.86 -45.83 -15.59
N THR A 130 25.72 -46.73 -16.08
CA THR A 130 26.11 -46.88 -17.50
C THR A 130 25.20 -47.84 -18.31
N PRO A 131 25.19 -47.79 -19.67
CA PRO A 131 24.18 -48.44 -20.51
C PRO A 131 24.55 -49.86 -20.98
N LEU A 132 23.57 -50.63 -21.51
CA LEU A 132 23.77 -51.91 -22.19
C LEU A 132 22.62 -52.33 -23.15
N ALA A 133 23.00 -52.74 -24.36
CA ALA A 133 22.27 -53.58 -25.33
C ALA A 133 21.00 -53.04 -26.05
N GLU A 134 20.55 -53.80 -27.07
CA GLU A 134 19.75 -53.36 -28.24
C GLU A 134 18.35 -54.04 -28.36
N GLU A 135 17.65 -53.67 -29.44
CA GLU A 135 16.41 -54.18 -30.07
C GLU A 135 16.21 -55.74 -30.12
N PRO A 136 15.00 -56.31 -30.40
CA PRO A 136 14.04 -55.83 -31.42
C PRO A 136 12.50 -56.03 -31.21
N LYS A 137 11.75 -55.62 -32.25
CA LYS A 137 10.30 -55.69 -32.50
C LYS A 137 9.64 -57.08 -32.43
N VAL A 138 8.32 -57.09 -32.14
CA VAL A 138 7.28 -57.98 -32.74
C VAL A 138 6.00 -57.15 -33.03
N THR A 139 5.05 -57.65 -33.82
CA THR A 139 4.07 -56.89 -34.64
C THR A 139 2.57 -57.14 -34.36
N GLN A 140 1.75 -56.07 -34.53
CA GLN A 140 0.38 -56.05 -35.13
C GLN A 140 -0.79 -56.80 -34.42
N PRO A 141 -2.07 -56.63 -34.84
CA PRO A 141 -2.66 -55.75 -35.87
C PRO A 141 -3.80 -54.81 -35.39
N GLU A 142 -4.37 -54.05 -36.33
CA GLU A 142 -5.56 -53.18 -36.19
C GLU A 142 -6.90 -53.94 -36.31
N VAL A 143 -8.01 -53.30 -35.88
CA VAL A 143 -9.34 -53.38 -36.55
C VAL A 143 -9.99 -51.99 -36.52
N GLU A 144 -10.64 -51.58 -37.62
CA GLU A 144 -11.29 -50.27 -37.81
C GLU A 144 -12.75 -50.23 -37.31
N THR A 145 -13.33 -49.04 -37.12
CA THR A 145 -14.44 -48.50 -37.98
C THR A 145 -15.04 -47.15 -37.51
N ASN A 146 -14.42 -46.07 -38.01
CA ASN A 146 -15.03 -44.87 -38.62
C ASN A 146 -16.59 -44.74 -38.69
N ILE A 147 -17.15 -43.55 -38.35
CA ILE A 147 -18.03 -42.71 -39.23
C ILE A 147 -18.49 -41.37 -38.59
N LYS A 148 -18.06 -40.27 -39.25
CA LYS A 148 -18.60 -38.90 -39.49
C LYS A 148 -19.65 -38.18 -38.60
N GLU A 149 -19.34 -36.88 -38.43
CA GLU A 149 -20.11 -35.58 -38.51
C GLU A 149 -21.53 -35.62 -39.17
N ILE A 150 -22.44 -34.62 -39.06
CA ILE A 150 -22.32 -33.14 -39.23
C ILE A 150 -23.33 -32.30 -38.33
N PRO A 151 -23.80 -31.03 -38.56
CA PRO A 151 -23.60 -29.94 -37.58
C PRO A 151 -24.85 -29.17 -37.04
N THR A 152 -24.57 -28.15 -36.20
CA THR A 152 -25.38 -26.99 -35.73
C THR A 152 -25.69 -25.93 -36.82
N PRO A 153 -26.46 -24.83 -36.56
CA PRO A 153 -27.47 -24.51 -35.51
C PRO A 153 -28.79 -23.89 -36.05
N SER A 154 -29.78 -23.55 -35.18
CA SER A 154 -30.85 -22.56 -35.45
C SER A 154 -31.52 -22.01 -34.16
N GLU A 155 -31.92 -20.73 -34.19
CA GLU A 155 -32.66 -19.95 -33.16
C GLU A 155 -33.96 -19.35 -33.78
N PRO A 156 -34.80 -18.53 -33.10
CA PRO A 156 -35.42 -18.65 -31.76
C PRO A 156 -36.95 -18.29 -31.77
N LYS A 157 -37.72 -18.50 -30.68
CA LYS A 157 -38.86 -17.61 -30.28
C LYS A 157 -39.61 -17.90 -28.94
N VAL A 158 -39.60 -16.88 -28.08
CA VAL A 158 -40.69 -16.25 -27.27
C VAL A 158 -42.07 -16.95 -27.11
N ALA A 159 -42.53 -17.15 -25.86
CA ALA A 159 -43.88 -16.80 -25.32
C ALA A 159 -44.02 -17.07 -23.79
N GLN A 160 -45.05 -16.49 -23.14
CA GLN A 160 -45.50 -16.68 -21.73
C GLN A 160 -47.05 -16.96 -21.74
N PRO A 161 -47.88 -16.83 -20.66
CA PRO A 161 -47.68 -16.75 -19.19
C PRO A 161 -48.71 -17.58 -18.33
N VAL A 162 -48.79 -17.30 -17.01
CA VAL A 162 -49.88 -17.53 -15.99
C VAL A 162 -50.38 -18.95 -15.65
N ASP A 163 -50.43 -19.30 -14.34
CA ASP A 163 -51.69 -19.29 -13.54
C ASP A 163 -51.47 -19.58 -12.03
N GLU A 164 -52.42 -19.13 -11.19
CA GLU A 164 -52.50 -19.19 -9.71
C GLU A 164 -54.01 -19.13 -9.30
N PRO A 165 -54.44 -19.25 -8.03
CA PRO A 165 -53.97 -19.98 -6.85
C PRO A 165 -55.07 -20.97 -6.32
N LYS A 166 -54.92 -21.55 -5.12
CA LYS A 166 -56.10 -21.98 -4.32
C LYS A 166 -55.87 -22.00 -2.81
N VAL A 167 -56.89 -21.55 -2.05
CA VAL A 167 -56.93 -21.41 -0.58
C VAL A 167 -57.90 -22.40 0.04
N ILE A 168 -57.58 -22.98 1.21
CA ILE A 168 -58.53 -23.59 2.15
C ILE A 168 -58.10 -23.27 3.60
N GLU A 169 -59.06 -22.88 4.43
CA GLU A 169 -59.01 -22.64 5.88
C GLU A 169 -60.46 -22.80 6.43
N PRO A 170 -60.77 -22.80 7.74
CA PRO A 170 -59.99 -23.11 8.96
C PRO A 170 -60.70 -24.22 9.81
N GLN A 171 -60.35 -24.41 11.11
CA GLN A 171 -61.29 -24.61 12.25
C GLN A 171 -60.59 -24.89 13.62
N VAL A 172 -60.50 -23.82 14.42
CA VAL A 172 -60.49 -23.68 15.91
C VAL A 172 -60.63 -24.91 16.82
N THR A 173 -59.75 -25.06 17.84
CA THR A 173 -60.15 -25.14 19.29
C THR A 173 -59.02 -24.90 20.33
N GLN A 174 -59.41 -24.24 21.42
CA GLN A 174 -58.74 -23.70 22.63
C GLN A 174 -58.08 -24.73 23.60
N PRO A 175 -57.47 -24.32 24.76
CA PRO A 175 -56.77 -23.06 25.12
C PRO A 175 -55.46 -23.20 25.94
N ILE A 176 -54.66 -22.12 25.97
CA ILE A 176 -53.79 -21.59 27.07
C ILE A 176 -53.05 -22.60 27.99
N GLU A 177 -51.71 -22.60 27.86
CA GLU A 177 -50.76 -22.78 28.96
C GLU A 177 -49.57 -21.83 28.72
N GLU A 178 -49.03 -21.16 29.76
CA GLU A 178 -47.95 -20.16 29.62
C GLU A 178 -46.56 -20.81 29.62
N PRO A 179 -45.77 -20.72 28.53
CA PRO A 179 -44.36 -21.13 28.54
C PRO A 179 -43.47 -20.02 29.08
N LYS A 180 -42.41 -20.42 29.79
CA LYS A 180 -41.43 -19.54 30.43
C LYS A 180 -40.65 -18.70 29.41
N VAL A 181 -40.08 -17.59 29.90
CA VAL A 181 -39.06 -16.83 29.17
C VAL A 181 -37.76 -17.65 29.11
N ASP A 182 -37.60 -18.46 28.06
CA ASP A 182 -36.29 -18.87 27.61
C ASP A 182 -35.65 -17.73 26.81
N GLN A 183 -34.42 -17.36 27.15
CA GLN A 183 -33.65 -16.38 26.38
C GLN A 183 -33.15 -17.04 25.10
N ALA A 184 -33.94 -16.94 24.04
CA ALA A 184 -33.46 -17.17 22.68
C ALA A 184 -32.36 -16.15 22.38
N VAL A 185 -31.10 -16.58 22.44
CA VAL A 185 -29.98 -15.85 21.85
C VAL A 185 -30.23 -15.80 20.35
N ASP A 186 -30.30 -14.59 19.80
CA ASP A 186 -30.39 -14.37 18.36
C ASP A 186 -29.03 -14.69 17.72
N GLU A 187 -28.74 -15.99 17.56
CA GLU A 187 -27.69 -16.49 16.67
C GLU A 187 -28.13 -16.34 15.20
N SER A 188 -28.47 -15.11 14.82
CA SER A 188 -28.44 -14.65 13.44
C SER A 188 -27.07 -15.03 12.86
N PRO A 189 -27.02 -15.83 11.78
CA PRO A 189 -25.79 -16.50 11.37
C PRO A 189 -24.71 -15.49 11.02
N GLU A 190 -23.54 -15.62 11.66
CA GLU A 190 -22.37 -14.82 11.33
C GLU A 190 -22.05 -14.96 9.83
N ILE A 191 -22.35 -13.94 9.04
CA ILE A 191 -22.00 -13.90 7.63
C ILE A 191 -20.48 -13.80 7.57
N PRO A 192 -19.75 -14.84 7.13
CA PRO A 192 -18.30 -14.86 7.22
C PRO A 192 -17.72 -13.74 6.35
N LEU A 193 -16.74 -13.01 6.89
CA LEU A 193 -16.17 -11.83 6.24
C LEU A 193 -15.61 -12.18 4.87
N SER A 194 -16.31 -11.77 3.81
CA SER A 194 -16.09 -12.22 2.41
C SER A 194 -14.79 -11.71 1.77
N ILE A 195 -13.90 -11.07 2.53
CA ILE A 195 -12.66 -10.47 2.07
C ILE A 195 -11.47 -11.28 2.62
N PRO A 196 -10.72 -12.03 1.78
CA PRO A 196 -9.54 -12.74 2.24
C PRO A 196 -8.43 -11.78 2.68
N SER A 197 -7.55 -12.23 3.58
CA SER A 197 -6.37 -11.48 4.05
C SER A 197 -5.06 -11.97 3.42
N GLY A 198 -3.97 -11.25 3.68
CA GLY A 198 -2.62 -11.60 3.26
C GLY A 198 -2.41 -11.39 1.76
N GLU A 199 -1.77 -12.36 1.10
CA GLU A 199 -1.45 -12.30 -0.34
C GLU A 199 -2.70 -12.34 -1.23
N ASN A 200 -3.78 -12.96 -0.75
CA ASN A 200 -5.06 -13.03 -1.45
C ASN A 200 -5.93 -11.78 -1.29
N PHE A 201 -5.51 -10.80 -0.47
CA PHE A 201 -6.30 -9.59 -0.21
C PHE A 201 -6.62 -8.85 -1.52
N PRO A 202 -7.90 -8.52 -1.82
CA PRO A 202 -8.32 -8.04 -3.14
C PRO A 202 -8.06 -6.54 -3.33
N GLY A 203 -6.83 -6.10 -3.12
CA GLY A 203 -6.40 -4.71 -3.26
C GLY A 203 -4.90 -4.57 -3.42
N THR A 204 -4.47 -3.51 -4.11
CA THR A 204 -3.07 -3.18 -4.36
C THR A 204 -2.71 -1.86 -3.72
N PHE A 205 -1.67 -1.86 -2.88
CA PHE A 205 -0.94 -0.68 -2.43
C PHE A 205 0.30 -0.50 -3.30
N THR A 206 0.54 0.72 -3.78
CA THR A 206 1.66 1.09 -4.66
C THR A 206 2.23 2.43 -4.22
N ILE A 207 3.56 2.57 -4.20
CA ILE A 207 4.23 3.87 -4.05
C ILE A 207 4.68 4.35 -5.43
N ASN A 208 4.52 5.65 -5.72
CA ASN A 208 4.94 6.21 -7.00
C ASN A 208 6.47 6.20 -7.16
N SER A 209 6.97 6.27 -8.40
CA SER A 209 8.41 6.15 -8.69
C SER A 209 9.28 7.21 -8.00
N SER A 210 8.74 8.41 -7.77
CA SER A 210 9.39 9.49 -7.01
C SER A 210 9.31 9.33 -5.48
N SER A 211 8.50 8.39 -4.98
CA SER A 211 8.10 8.22 -3.57
C SER A 211 7.66 9.52 -2.90
N THR A 212 6.82 10.29 -3.58
CA THR A 212 6.11 11.45 -3.03
C THR A 212 4.67 11.12 -2.62
N SER A 213 4.08 10.05 -3.15
CA SER A 213 2.75 9.57 -2.76
C SER A 213 2.65 8.05 -2.80
N PHE A 214 1.68 7.51 -2.07
CA PHE A 214 1.17 6.17 -2.29
C PHE A 214 -0.19 6.22 -3.00
N SER A 215 -0.62 5.10 -3.55
CA SER A 215 -1.97 4.91 -4.08
C SER A 215 -2.49 3.53 -3.72
N VAL A 216 -3.80 3.44 -3.48
CA VAL A 216 -4.52 2.21 -3.16
C VAL A 216 -5.66 2.02 -4.13
N ARG A 217 -5.84 0.79 -4.60
CA ARG A 217 -6.96 0.40 -5.45
C ARG A 217 -7.45 -0.97 -5.04
N LEU A 218 -8.75 -1.09 -4.78
CA LEU A 218 -9.39 -2.39 -4.56
C LEU A 218 -9.81 -3.01 -5.90
N LYS A 219 -9.86 -4.34 -5.94
CA LYS A 219 -10.24 -5.16 -7.12
C LYS A 219 -11.63 -5.80 -6.96
N MET A 220 -12.45 -5.25 -6.08
CA MET A 220 -13.83 -5.69 -5.82
C MET A 220 -14.83 -4.79 -6.56
N LYS A 221 -15.98 -5.34 -6.91
CA LYS A 221 -17.16 -4.60 -7.38
C LYS A 221 -18.25 -4.70 -6.30
N ASN A 222 -19.13 -3.70 -6.23
CA ASN A 222 -20.26 -3.66 -5.29
C ASN A 222 -19.81 -3.91 -3.83
N ILE A 223 -18.78 -3.17 -3.40
CA ILE A 223 -18.28 -3.24 -2.02
C ILE A 223 -19.40 -2.73 -1.12
N GLN A 224 -19.91 -3.58 -0.23
CA GLN A 224 -21.04 -3.21 0.63
C GLN A 224 -20.67 -1.96 1.47
N PRO A 225 -21.60 -0.99 1.63
CA PRO A 225 -21.31 0.25 2.35
C PRO A 225 -20.98 0.01 3.84
N THR A 226 -21.27 -1.18 4.35
CA THR A 226 -20.95 -1.67 5.69
C THR A 226 -19.45 -1.71 6.00
N TYR A 227 -18.58 -1.83 5.00
CA TYR A 227 -17.13 -1.84 5.22
C TYR A 227 -16.54 -0.42 5.34
N THR A 228 -15.66 -0.24 6.32
CA THR A 228 -14.80 0.93 6.47
C THR A 228 -13.36 0.59 6.12
N SER A 229 -12.73 1.44 5.30
CA SER A 229 -11.47 1.14 4.60
C SER A 229 -10.35 2.06 5.07
N TYR A 230 -9.22 1.47 5.46
CA TYR A 230 -8.07 2.18 6.00
C TYR A 230 -6.76 1.80 5.32
N VAL A 231 -5.86 2.77 5.17
CA VAL A 231 -4.42 2.51 5.08
C VAL A 231 -3.84 2.66 6.47
N MET A 232 -3.17 1.61 6.93
CA MET A 232 -2.56 1.49 8.24
C MET A 232 -1.04 1.63 8.10
N VAL A 233 -0.43 2.45 8.96
CA VAL A 233 1.00 2.74 8.94
C VAL A 233 1.60 2.42 10.29
N LYS A 234 2.38 1.34 10.37
CA LYS A 234 3.12 0.93 11.58
C LYS A 234 4.60 1.30 11.49
N ASN A 235 5.28 1.50 12.62
CA ASN A 235 6.74 1.65 12.67
C ASN A 235 7.46 0.27 12.72
N ALA A 236 8.78 0.28 12.77
CA ALA A 236 9.64 -0.91 12.87
C ALA A 236 9.48 -1.72 14.18
N ASP A 237 8.75 -1.19 15.15
CA ASP A 237 8.39 -1.84 16.42
C ASP A 237 6.90 -2.23 16.47
N ALA A 238 6.26 -2.29 15.29
CA ALA A 238 4.86 -2.65 15.05
C ALA A 238 3.80 -1.77 15.74
N GLN A 239 4.19 -0.61 16.30
CA GLN A 239 3.27 0.38 16.84
C GLN A 239 2.56 1.12 15.70
N LEU A 240 1.25 1.38 15.85
CA LEU A 240 0.46 2.10 14.86
C LEU A 240 0.70 3.62 14.95
N ILE A 241 1.15 4.23 13.85
CA ILE A 241 1.52 5.65 13.76
C ILE A 241 0.47 6.49 13.03
N LYS A 242 -0.14 5.94 11.96
CA LYS A 242 -1.26 6.57 11.25
C LYS A 242 -2.29 5.53 10.77
N ARG A 243 -3.55 5.95 10.76
CA ARG A 243 -4.69 5.31 10.11
C ARG A 243 -5.33 6.37 9.19
N ILE A 244 -5.30 6.14 7.89
CA ILE A 244 -5.83 7.05 6.86
C ILE A 244 -7.08 6.40 6.29
N GLN A 245 -8.25 7.04 6.37
CA GLN A 245 -9.49 6.47 5.84
C GLN A 245 -9.65 6.83 4.35
N PHE A 246 -10.09 5.86 3.54
CA PHE A 246 -10.29 6.08 2.11
C PHE A 246 -11.62 5.52 1.59
N ASP A 247 -12.08 6.04 0.46
CA ASP A 247 -13.20 5.49 -0.29
C ASP A 247 -12.77 4.20 -1.03
N PRO A 248 -13.38 3.03 -0.75
CA PRO A 248 -13.02 1.77 -1.40
C PRO A 248 -13.41 1.66 -2.87
N GLU A 249 -14.34 2.48 -3.38
CA GLU A 249 -14.84 2.38 -4.76
C GLU A 249 -13.89 3.00 -5.79
N THR A 250 -13.07 3.96 -5.38
CA THR A 250 -12.16 4.72 -6.26
C THR A 250 -10.68 4.31 -6.08
N THR A 251 -9.80 4.84 -6.94
CA THR A 251 -8.35 4.72 -6.73
C THR A 251 -7.90 5.86 -5.84
N PHE A 252 -7.68 5.56 -4.57
CA PHE A 252 -7.19 6.50 -3.57
C PHE A 252 -5.72 6.85 -3.83
N SER A 253 -5.34 8.12 -3.68
CA SER A 253 -3.95 8.58 -3.82
C SER A 253 -3.63 9.61 -2.74
N TYR A 254 -2.50 9.47 -2.06
CA TYR A 254 -2.20 10.24 -0.85
C TYR A 254 -0.71 10.62 -0.76
N PRO A 255 -0.37 11.92 -0.62
CA PRO A 255 1.01 12.36 -0.47
C PRO A 255 1.65 11.83 0.82
N LEU A 256 2.84 11.23 0.71
CA LEU A 256 3.61 10.72 1.86
C LEU A 256 4.03 11.85 2.81
N SER A 257 4.17 13.08 2.30
CA SER A 257 4.39 14.29 3.11
C SER A 257 3.31 14.53 4.16
N ASN A 258 2.04 14.21 3.87
CA ASN A 258 0.92 14.48 4.75
C ASN A 258 0.91 13.59 6.00
N LEU A 259 1.69 12.51 5.99
CA LEU A 259 1.88 11.61 7.14
C LEU A 259 2.87 12.16 8.17
N ASN A 260 3.72 13.11 7.76
CA ASN A 260 4.78 13.73 8.56
C ASN A 260 5.67 12.72 9.31
N LEU A 261 6.12 11.68 8.61
CA LEU A 261 6.96 10.62 9.18
C LEU A 261 8.42 11.08 9.35
N SER A 262 9.02 10.77 10.50
CA SER A 262 10.46 10.95 10.74
C SER A 262 11.28 9.91 9.96
N THR A 263 12.58 10.16 9.76
CA THR A 263 13.52 9.18 9.17
C THR A 263 13.46 7.87 9.94
N GLY A 264 13.05 6.79 9.27
CA GLY A 264 12.63 5.56 9.93
C GLY A 264 12.05 4.54 8.95
N GLY A 265 11.84 3.32 9.45
CA GLY A 265 11.26 2.23 8.67
C GLY A 265 9.80 2.01 9.05
N TYR A 266 8.93 1.93 8.04
CA TYR A 266 7.49 1.86 8.23
C TYR A 266 6.86 0.74 7.42
N TYR A 267 5.71 0.26 7.88
CA TYR A 267 4.93 -0.80 7.27
C TYR A 267 3.54 -0.31 6.90
N PHE A 268 3.24 -0.33 5.62
CA PHE A 268 1.97 0.12 5.05
C PHE A 268 1.14 -1.08 4.62
N TYR A 269 -0.12 -1.13 5.04
CA TYR A 269 -1.07 -2.14 4.59
C TYR A 269 -2.48 -1.55 4.49
N ILE A 270 -3.30 -2.18 3.64
CA ILE A 270 -4.73 -1.90 3.55
C ILE A 270 -5.43 -2.73 4.62
N LYS A 271 -6.41 -2.16 5.31
CA LYS A 271 -7.31 -2.89 6.21
C LYS A 271 -8.77 -2.50 5.96
N MET A 272 -9.64 -3.49 5.90
CA MET A 272 -11.10 -3.38 5.84
C MET A 272 -11.66 -3.84 7.17
N ILE A 273 -12.66 -3.15 7.71
CA ILE A 273 -13.40 -3.53 8.93
C ILE A 273 -14.90 -3.48 8.62
N ASP A 274 -15.68 -4.49 9.01
CA ASP A 274 -17.14 -4.50 8.85
C ASP A 274 -17.87 -3.84 10.04
N GLN A 275 -19.21 -3.90 10.06
CA GLN A 275 -20.03 -3.35 11.14
C GLN A 275 -20.00 -4.18 12.44
N SER A 276 -19.62 -5.45 12.36
CA SER A 276 -19.47 -6.35 13.51
C SER A 276 -18.07 -6.28 14.14
N GLY A 277 -17.14 -5.56 13.51
CA GLY A 277 -15.75 -5.42 13.96
C GLY A 277 -14.79 -6.47 13.39
N ASN A 278 -15.28 -7.39 12.56
CA ASN A 278 -14.43 -8.33 11.82
C ASN A 278 -13.55 -7.54 10.84
N SER A 279 -12.38 -8.07 10.50
CA SER A 279 -11.47 -7.35 9.61
C SER A 279 -10.59 -8.22 8.73
N ALA A 280 -10.20 -7.68 7.58
CA ALA A 280 -9.23 -8.26 6.67
C ALA A 280 -8.15 -7.25 6.28
N ALA A 281 -6.92 -7.72 6.08
CA ALA A 281 -5.76 -6.88 5.81
C ALA A 281 -4.86 -7.44 4.69
N SER A 282 -4.23 -6.55 3.93
CA SER A 282 -3.20 -6.92 2.95
C SER A 282 -1.88 -7.30 3.63
N VAL A 283 -0.96 -7.92 2.88
CA VAL A 283 0.45 -8.04 3.31
C VAL A 283 1.03 -6.65 3.59
N PRO A 284 1.73 -6.44 4.72
CA PRO A 284 2.47 -5.21 5.00
C PRO A 284 3.66 -4.99 4.06
N GLN A 285 3.66 -3.87 3.34
CA GLN A 285 4.77 -3.43 2.51
C GLN A 285 5.71 -2.53 3.31
N PHE A 286 7.02 -2.79 3.24
CA PHE A 286 8.03 -1.96 3.90
C PHE A 286 8.38 -0.71 3.10
N VAL A 287 8.43 0.43 3.79
CA VAL A 287 8.68 1.76 3.24
C VAL A 287 9.75 2.46 4.10
N PRO A 288 10.99 2.61 3.61
CA PRO A 288 11.99 3.43 4.27
C PRO A 288 11.72 4.91 4.00
N ILE A 289 11.67 5.70 5.07
CA ILE A 289 11.63 7.17 5.01
C ILE A 289 13.01 7.69 5.39
N ASN A 290 13.56 8.57 4.56
CA ASN A 290 14.83 9.26 4.81
C ASN A 290 14.67 10.73 4.42
N ASN A 291 14.51 11.58 5.42
CA ASN A 291 14.33 13.03 5.23
C ASN A 291 15.66 13.73 4.96
N ASN A 292 16.79 13.07 5.24
CA ASN A 292 18.16 13.57 5.07
C ASN A 292 18.87 12.98 3.83
N LYS A 293 18.11 12.41 2.87
CA LYS A 293 18.59 11.67 1.69
C LYS A 293 19.53 12.41 0.73
N ALA A 294 19.65 13.73 0.85
CA ALA A 294 20.64 14.53 0.12
C ALA A 294 22.02 14.58 0.80
N GLN A 295 22.13 14.11 2.05
CA GLN A 295 23.32 14.16 2.89
C GLN A 295 23.84 12.77 3.27
N GLN A 296 22.93 11.85 3.63
CA GLN A 296 23.29 10.52 4.13
C GLN A 296 22.46 9.40 3.49
N VAL A 297 23.13 8.28 3.23
CA VAL A 297 22.50 7.00 2.88
C VAL A 297 22.20 6.22 4.14
N GLU A 298 20.92 5.93 4.37
CA GLU A 298 20.48 5.16 5.53
C GLU A 298 20.48 3.65 5.26
N VAL A 299 20.55 2.86 6.33
CA VAL A 299 20.48 1.39 6.28
C VAL A 299 19.39 0.89 7.20
N PHE A 300 18.54 0.02 6.69
CA PHE A 300 17.48 -0.65 7.43
C PHE A 300 17.75 -2.15 7.46
N ILE A 301 17.73 -2.77 8.64
CA ILE A 301 17.85 -4.23 8.82
C ILE A 301 16.59 -4.70 9.55
N ASP A 302 15.86 -5.64 8.94
CA ASP A 302 14.58 -6.16 9.41
C ASP A 302 13.62 -5.03 9.86
N GLY A 303 13.54 -4.00 9.00
CA GLY A 303 12.74 -2.80 9.18
C GLY A 303 13.38 -1.70 10.04
N LYS A 304 14.30 -2.03 10.94
CA LYS A 304 14.86 -1.09 11.92
C LYS A 304 16.01 -0.26 11.32
N LEU A 305 15.95 1.05 11.51
CA LEU A 305 17.00 2.00 11.13
C LEU A 305 18.29 1.70 11.91
N GLN A 306 19.40 1.57 11.19
CA GLN A 306 20.71 1.28 11.76
C GLN A 306 21.54 2.56 11.91
N GLN A 307 21.95 2.88 13.13
CA GLN A 307 22.81 4.02 13.42
C GLN A 307 24.28 3.59 13.52
N TYR A 308 25.17 4.33 12.87
CA TYR A 308 26.60 4.00 12.79
C TYR A 308 27.48 5.22 13.13
N GLU A 309 28.48 5.03 13.99
CA GLU A 309 29.52 6.05 14.28
C GLU A 309 30.29 6.49 13.00
N GLN A 310 30.37 5.59 12.01
CA GLN A 310 30.95 5.85 10.70
C GLN A 310 29.88 5.54 9.64
N PRO A 311 29.30 6.56 8.98
CA PRO A 311 28.20 6.38 8.03
C PRO A 311 28.51 5.44 6.86
N ALA A 312 27.44 4.89 6.27
CA ALA A 312 27.51 4.08 5.07
C ALA A 312 28.14 4.90 3.92
N THR A 313 29.19 4.35 3.30
CA THR A 313 30.04 5.08 2.34
C THR A 313 30.05 4.36 0.99
N SER A 314 29.61 5.03 -0.08
CA SER A 314 29.70 4.49 -1.44
C SER A 314 31.12 4.61 -1.98
N ILE A 315 31.76 3.49 -2.35
CA ILE A 315 33.07 3.48 -3.00
C ILE A 315 33.01 2.55 -4.22
N SER A 316 33.32 3.11 -5.41
CA SER A 316 33.29 2.37 -6.69
C SER A 316 31.97 1.62 -6.93
N GLY A 317 30.84 2.29 -6.67
CA GLY A 317 29.50 1.71 -6.80
C GLY A 317 29.12 0.66 -5.74
N SER A 318 30.02 0.32 -4.82
CA SER A 318 29.75 -0.60 -3.71
C SER A 318 29.54 0.20 -2.42
N MET A 319 28.38 0.02 -1.79
CA MET A 319 28.11 0.59 -0.47
C MET A 319 28.87 -0.18 0.61
N LEU A 320 29.72 0.52 1.36
CA LEU A 320 30.54 -0.01 2.45
C LEU A 320 29.99 0.44 3.80
N VAL A 321 29.97 -0.45 4.79
CA VAL A 321 29.41 -0.22 6.14
C VAL A 321 30.31 -0.80 7.23
N PRO A 322 30.24 -0.32 8.49
CA PRO A 322 31.04 -0.85 9.58
C PRO A 322 30.73 -2.33 9.81
N PHE A 323 31.75 -3.18 9.68
CA PHE A 323 31.57 -4.63 9.63
C PHE A 323 30.77 -5.21 10.80
N ARG A 324 31.13 -4.82 12.02
CA ARG A 324 30.55 -5.36 13.24
C ARG A 324 29.04 -5.17 13.27
N ALA A 325 28.57 -3.95 13.04
CA ALA A 325 27.17 -3.59 13.20
C ALA A 325 26.23 -4.42 12.30
N VAL A 326 26.57 -4.56 11.01
CA VAL A 326 25.73 -5.35 10.08
C VAL A 326 25.86 -6.86 10.32
N PHE A 327 27.03 -7.37 10.67
CA PHE A 327 27.18 -8.79 11.01
C PHE A 327 26.39 -9.14 12.30
N GLU A 328 26.49 -8.33 13.35
CA GLU A 328 25.84 -8.59 14.64
C GLU A 328 24.31 -8.36 14.56
N ALA A 329 23.85 -7.32 13.84
CA ALA A 329 22.42 -7.10 13.58
C ALA A 329 21.78 -8.26 12.78
N LEU A 330 22.54 -8.91 11.89
CA LEU A 330 22.11 -10.12 11.18
C LEU A 330 22.36 -11.42 11.97
N GLY A 331 22.72 -11.35 13.25
CA GLY A 331 22.85 -12.49 14.16
C GLY A 331 24.16 -13.29 14.02
N ALA A 332 25.21 -12.71 13.44
CA ALA A 332 26.53 -13.34 13.34
C ALA A 332 27.48 -12.87 14.46
N LYS A 333 28.23 -13.81 15.06
CA LYS A 333 29.33 -13.51 15.99
C LYS A 333 30.57 -13.09 15.21
N VAL A 334 31.25 -12.04 15.65
CA VAL A 334 32.32 -11.37 14.89
C VAL A 334 33.65 -11.35 15.63
N LYS A 335 34.73 -11.76 14.95
CA LYS A 335 36.12 -11.60 15.39
C LYS A 335 36.89 -10.73 14.40
N TRP A 336 37.77 -9.87 14.93
CA TRP A 336 38.78 -9.15 14.18
C TRP A 336 40.18 -9.67 14.55
N ASP A 337 41.03 -9.86 13.55
CA ASP A 337 42.46 -10.10 13.71
C ASP A 337 43.22 -8.89 13.17
N GLY A 338 43.89 -8.16 14.07
CA GLY A 338 44.65 -6.96 13.71
C GLY A 338 45.98 -7.23 13.03
N ALA A 339 46.57 -8.42 13.21
CA ALA A 339 47.85 -8.79 12.62
C ALA A 339 47.68 -9.21 11.16
N THR A 340 46.68 -10.06 10.86
CA THR A 340 46.36 -10.45 9.48
C THR A 340 45.41 -9.48 8.78
N LYS A 341 44.87 -8.50 9.51
CA LYS A 341 43.84 -7.55 9.07
C LYS A 341 42.57 -8.25 8.54
N THR A 342 42.15 -9.31 9.23
CA THR A 342 41.07 -10.20 8.83
C THR A 342 39.86 -10.10 9.75
N VAL A 343 38.69 -9.84 9.17
CA VAL A 343 37.38 -10.07 9.79
C VAL A 343 37.02 -11.55 9.60
N THR A 344 36.57 -12.20 10.67
CA THR A 344 35.86 -13.49 10.61
C THR A 344 34.50 -13.33 11.26
N ALA A 345 33.42 -13.64 10.53
CA ALA A 345 32.06 -13.65 11.04
C ALA A 345 31.47 -15.07 10.99
N THR A 346 30.62 -15.42 11.94
CA THR A 346 30.08 -16.78 12.13
C THR A 346 28.60 -16.77 12.52
N LYS A 347 27.74 -17.46 11.76
CA LYS A 347 26.30 -17.61 12.01
C LYS A 347 25.87 -19.03 11.69
N GLY A 348 25.50 -19.80 12.72
CA GLY A 348 25.29 -21.25 12.56
C GLY A 348 26.50 -21.92 11.90
N ASN A 349 26.26 -22.67 10.82
CA ASN A 349 27.30 -23.36 10.05
C ASN A 349 28.02 -22.45 9.01
N THR A 350 27.66 -21.17 8.93
CA THR A 350 28.26 -20.23 7.97
C THR A 350 29.38 -19.42 8.60
N THR A 351 30.60 -19.57 8.06
CA THR A 351 31.80 -18.80 8.40
C THR A 351 32.26 -17.95 7.21
N ILE A 352 32.29 -16.63 7.40
CA ILE A 352 32.74 -15.66 6.39
C ILE A 352 34.08 -15.07 6.82
N LYS A 353 35.08 -15.07 5.93
CA LYS A 353 36.39 -14.41 6.15
C LYS A 353 36.64 -13.33 5.09
N LEU A 354 37.10 -12.17 5.55
CA LEU A 354 37.32 -10.95 4.76
C LEU A 354 38.63 -10.29 5.21
N THR A 355 39.55 -10.00 4.28
CA THR A 355 40.82 -9.33 4.60
C THR A 355 40.86 -7.93 4.01
N VAL A 356 41.25 -6.93 4.81
CA VAL A 356 41.31 -5.51 4.38
C VAL A 356 42.28 -5.33 3.21
N GLY A 357 41.83 -4.61 2.18
CA GLY A 357 42.55 -4.42 0.91
C GLY A 357 42.40 -5.55 -0.11
N SER A 358 41.94 -6.74 0.30
CA SER A 358 41.71 -7.87 -0.61
C SER A 358 40.30 -7.86 -1.20
N ARG A 359 40.18 -8.17 -2.49
CA ARG A 359 38.89 -8.53 -3.11
C ARG A 359 38.53 -10.01 -2.88
N ASP A 360 39.43 -10.81 -2.30
CA ASP A 360 39.21 -12.24 -2.09
C ASP A 360 38.66 -12.50 -0.68
N ALA A 361 37.46 -13.05 -0.65
CA ALA A 361 36.72 -13.46 0.53
C ALA A 361 36.56 -14.98 0.57
N TYR A 362 36.23 -15.54 1.73
CA TYR A 362 35.93 -16.96 1.86
C TYR A 362 34.62 -17.18 2.59
N ILE A 363 33.75 -18.04 2.04
CA ILE A 363 32.53 -18.53 2.71
C ILE A 363 32.72 -20.04 2.89
N ASN A 364 32.74 -20.51 4.14
CA ASN A 364 33.00 -21.92 4.49
C ASN A 364 34.28 -22.48 3.84
N GLY A 365 35.31 -21.64 3.71
CA GLY A 365 36.58 -21.98 3.05
C GLY A 365 36.57 -21.90 1.52
N LYS A 366 35.41 -21.79 0.87
CA LYS A 366 35.30 -21.57 -0.58
C LYS A 366 35.59 -20.10 -0.91
N LEU A 367 36.53 -19.88 -1.84
CA LEU A 367 36.88 -18.55 -2.36
C LEU A 367 35.69 -17.92 -3.11
N VAL A 368 35.41 -16.64 -2.80
CA VAL A 368 34.43 -15.79 -3.49
C VAL A 368 35.05 -14.40 -3.68
N ARG A 369 34.84 -13.77 -4.83
CA ARG A 369 35.46 -12.47 -5.16
C ARG A 369 34.46 -11.31 -5.02
N LEU A 370 34.92 -10.22 -4.41
CA LEU A 370 34.13 -9.04 -4.05
C LEU A 370 34.22 -7.94 -5.12
N ASN A 371 33.10 -7.24 -5.33
CA ASN A 371 33.05 -6.05 -6.18
C ASN A 371 33.96 -4.94 -5.63
N ALA A 372 34.00 -4.75 -4.31
CA ALA A 372 34.94 -3.88 -3.61
C ALA A 372 35.65 -4.62 -2.47
N ALA A 373 36.95 -4.36 -2.29
CA ALA A 373 37.68 -4.84 -1.12
C ALA A 373 37.22 -4.14 0.18
N PRO A 374 37.24 -4.83 1.35
CA PRO A 374 37.06 -4.17 2.63
C PRO A 374 38.15 -3.11 2.86
N ARG A 375 37.83 -2.01 3.51
CA ARG A 375 38.75 -0.88 3.76
C ARG A 375 38.81 -0.52 5.24
N LEU A 376 39.95 0.00 5.68
CA LEU A 376 40.05 0.70 6.96
C LEU A 376 39.80 2.19 6.70
N ILE A 377 38.74 2.75 7.27
CA ILE A 377 38.38 4.16 7.14
C ILE A 377 38.11 4.69 8.55
N ASN A 378 38.78 5.79 8.94
CA ASN A 378 38.66 6.40 10.26
C ASN A 378 38.80 5.40 11.43
N GLY A 379 39.70 4.42 11.28
CA GLY A 379 39.92 3.34 12.25
C GLY A 379 38.85 2.24 12.28
N LYS A 380 37.74 2.38 11.55
CA LYS A 380 36.68 1.37 11.42
C LYS A 380 36.92 0.50 10.18
N VAL A 381 36.65 -0.79 10.27
CA VAL A 381 36.72 -1.70 9.10
C VAL A 381 35.37 -1.71 8.39
N MET A 382 35.39 -1.29 7.13
CA MET A 382 34.22 -1.09 6.28
C MET A 382 34.14 -2.22 5.24
N VAL A 383 33.00 -2.91 5.14
CA VAL A 383 32.78 -4.11 4.29
C VAL A 383 31.63 -3.89 3.30
N PRO A 384 31.60 -4.57 2.13
CA PRO A 384 30.51 -4.42 1.16
C PRO A 384 29.19 -4.99 1.70
N ILE A 385 28.22 -4.09 1.96
CA ILE A 385 26.97 -4.42 2.66
C ILE A 385 26.17 -5.54 1.98
N ARG A 386 26.11 -5.53 0.65
CA ARG A 386 25.37 -6.55 -0.13
C ARG A 386 25.95 -7.95 0.10
N PHE A 387 27.25 -8.13 -0.15
CA PHE A 387 27.92 -9.42 0.02
C PHE A 387 27.77 -9.99 1.43
N VAL A 388 28.00 -9.17 2.48
CA VAL A 388 27.95 -9.68 3.85
C VAL A 388 26.54 -10.06 4.30
N SER A 389 25.52 -9.42 3.73
CA SER A 389 24.12 -9.72 4.04
C SER A 389 23.61 -10.95 3.28
N GLU A 390 23.88 -11.02 1.98
CA GLU A 390 23.51 -12.17 1.13
C GLU A 390 24.22 -13.46 1.58
N ALA A 391 25.49 -13.37 1.97
CA ALA A 391 26.23 -14.49 2.54
C ALA A 391 25.69 -15.00 3.90
N LEU A 392 24.79 -14.23 4.55
CA LEU A 392 24.07 -14.63 5.78
C LEU A 392 22.59 -14.99 5.51
N GLY A 393 22.18 -15.09 4.24
CA GLY A 393 20.83 -15.44 3.80
C GLY A 393 19.86 -14.26 3.68
N ALA A 394 20.30 -13.02 3.93
CA ALA A 394 19.42 -11.85 3.86
C ALA A 394 19.26 -11.31 2.43
N LYS A 395 18.04 -10.89 2.08
CA LYS A 395 17.74 -10.18 0.83
C LYS A 395 18.09 -8.71 0.97
N VAL A 396 18.75 -8.13 -0.04
CA VAL A 396 19.21 -6.72 -0.04
C VAL A 396 18.59 -5.95 -1.20
N LYS A 397 17.82 -4.91 -0.90
CA LYS A 397 17.24 -3.98 -1.89
C LYS A 397 17.84 -2.58 -1.72
N TRP A 398 18.10 -1.91 -2.84
CA TRP A 398 18.35 -0.47 -2.87
C TRP A 398 17.02 0.26 -3.09
N ASN A 399 16.71 1.24 -2.25
CA ASN A 399 15.62 2.19 -2.48
C ASN A 399 16.22 3.51 -2.98
N ILE A 400 15.99 3.82 -4.25
CA ILE A 400 16.51 5.01 -4.92
C ILE A 400 15.89 6.28 -4.34
N ALA A 401 14.57 6.33 -4.20
CA ALA A 401 13.84 7.54 -3.81
C ALA A 401 14.05 7.94 -2.33
N ALA A 402 14.44 6.99 -1.47
CA ALA A 402 14.87 7.22 -0.09
C ALA A 402 16.40 7.19 0.08
N GLN A 403 17.20 6.99 -0.98
CA GLN A 403 18.65 6.76 -0.92
C GLN A 403 19.04 5.81 0.24
N SER A 404 18.44 4.62 0.28
CA SER A 404 18.49 3.74 1.45
C SER A 404 18.76 2.28 1.07
N VAL A 405 19.61 1.59 1.84
CA VAL A 405 19.76 0.14 1.77
C VAL A 405 18.73 -0.52 2.68
N VAL A 406 17.98 -1.48 2.15
CA VAL A 406 16.98 -2.26 2.90
C VAL A 406 17.40 -3.71 2.91
N ILE A 407 17.51 -4.31 4.10
CA ILE A 407 17.92 -5.69 4.31
C ILE A 407 16.82 -6.41 5.10
N PHE A 408 16.46 -7.61 4.66
CA PHE A 408 15.52 -8.50 5.36
C PHE A 408 16.04 -9.93 5.39
N LEU A 409 16.07 -10.55 6.58
CA LEU A 409 16.34 -11.99 6.75
C LEU A 409 15.12 -12.85 6.37
N ALA A 410 13.91 -12.34 6.58
CA ALA A 410 12.64 -12.99 6.24
C ALA A 410 11.63 -11.94 5.73
N PRO A 411 10.54 -12.34 5.06
CA PRO A 411 9.42 -11.42 4.77
C PRO A 411 8.90 -10.78 6.08
N PRO A 412 8.49 -9.51 6.09
CA PRO A 412 8.08 -8.82 7.31
C PRO A 412 6.90 -9.50 8.03
N GLN A 413 7.08 -9.79 9.33
CA GLN A 413 6.08 -10.43 10.19
C GLN A 413 5.36 -9.40 11.08
N VAL A 414 4.74 -8.39 10.45
CA VAL A 414 4.01 -7.33 11.18
C VAL A 414 2.55 -7.76 11.35
N LEU A 415 2.12 -7.89 12.60
CA LEU A 415 0.73 -8.24 12.93
C LEU A 415 -0.25 -7.14 12.50
N THR A 416 -1.38 -7.55 11.93
CA THR A 416 -2.47 -6.70 11.44
C THR A 416 -3.80 -6.95 12.19
N THR A 417 -3.72 -7.60 13.36
CA THR A 417 -4.87 -7.84 14.24
C THR A 417 -5.33 -6.53 14.87
N SER A 418 -6.64 -6.40 15.13
CA SER A 418 -7.22 -5.17 15.69
C SER A 418 -6.71 -4.85 17.11
N GLU A 419 -6.31 -5.86 17.88
CA GLU A 419 -5.63 -5.69 19.18
C GLU A 419 -4.28 -4.99 19.02
N SER A 420 -3.45 -5.45 18.07
CA SER A 420 -2.15 -4.85 17.75
C SER A 420 -2.26 -3.46 17.07
N GLU A 421 -3.48 -2.96 16.91
CA GLU A 421 -3.83 -1.70 16.25
C GLU A 421 -4.69 -0.79 17.14
N GLN A 422 -4.85 -1.14 18.42
CA GLN A 422 -5.15 -0.11 19.40
C GLN A 422 -4.05 0.94 19.29
N LEU A 423 -4.41 2.14 18.86
CA LEU A 423 -3.55 3.30 19.04
C LEU A 423 -3.23 3.36 20.53
N MET A 424 -1.98 3.57 20.88
CA MET A 424 -1.70 4.16 22.19
C MET A 424 -2.51 5.46 22.23
N GLU A 425 -3.44 5.59 23.19
CA GLU A 425 -4.08 6.87 23.41
C GLU A 425 -2.97 7.84 23.82
N GLU A 426 -2.57 8.70 22.88
CA GLU A 426 -1.65 9.78 23.18
C GLU A 426 -2.29 10.61 24.30
N ASN A 427 -1.64 10.65 25.45
CA ASN A 427 -1.94 11.63 26.49
C ASN A 427 -1.48 13.00 25.95
N GLU A 428 -2.24 13.57 25.01
CA GLU A 428 -1.91 14.80 24.27
C GLU A 428 -1.62 15.98 25.22
N ASP A 429 -2.23 15.95 26.42
CA ASP A 429 -2.00 16.91 27.51
C ASP A 429 -0.55 16.96 28.04
N ALA A 430 0.31 15.98 27.70
CA ALA A 430 1.65 15.83 28.27
C ALA A 430 2.81 16.42 27.44
N SER A 431 2.61 16.77 26.15
CA SER A 431 3.71 17.21 25.27
C SER A 431 3.47 18.44 24.39
N GLU A 432 2.29 19.09 24.44
CA GLU A 432 2.00 20.28 23.59
C GLU A 432 2.70 21.58 24.08
N SER A 433 3.66 21.49 25.01
CA SER A 433 4.23 22.63 25.75
C SER A 433 5.20 23.55 24.98
N GLN A 434 5.42 23.35 23.67
CA GLN A 434 6.22 24.25 22.81
C GLN A 434 5.68 24.44 21.38
N SER A 435 4.51 23.89 21.03
CA SER A 435 3.88 24.06 19.71
C SER A 435 2.80 25.14 19.72
N ASN A 436 2.63 25.84 18.59
CA ASN A 436 1.48 26.74 18.41
C ASN A 436 0.17 25.95 18.55
N PRO A 437 -0.86 26.48 19.24
CA PRO A 437 -2.12 25.77 19.43
C PRO A 437 -2.79 25.48 18.08
N THR A 438 -3.36 24.27 17.94
CA THR A 438 -4.05 23.84 16.70
C THR A 438 -5.24 24.76 16.36
N ILE A 439 -5.68 24.81 15.09
CA ILE A 439 -6.83 25.65 14.69
C ILE A 439 -8.06 25.37 15.56
N LEU A 440 -8.39 24.10 15.79
CA LEU A 440 -9.56 23.76 16.60
C LEU A 440 -9.35 24.22 18.04
N LYS A 441 -8.13 24.15 18.60
CA LYS A 441 -7.86 24.70 19.93
C LYS A 441 -8.07 26.23 19.96
N LYS A 442 -7.56 26.97 18.97
CA LYS A 442 -7.79 28.43 18.81
C LYS A 442 -9.29 28.76 18.77
N ILE A 443 -10.08 28.03 17.98
CA ILE A 443 -11.54 28.22 17.91
C ILE A 443 -12.20 27.87 19.26
N SER A 444 -11.83 26.75 19.90
CA SER A 444 -12.45 26.35 21.17
C SER A 444 -12.32 27.41 22.27
N THR A 445 -11.23 28.17 22.27
CA THR A 445 -10.97 29.24 23.26
C THR A 445 -11.79 30.51 23.05
N THR A 446 -12.60 30.64 21.99
CA THR A 446 -13.50 31.80 21.82
C THR A 446 -14.87 31.61 22.48
N PHE A 447 -15.26 30.37 22.82
CA PHE A 447 -16.58 30.07 23.39
C PHE A 447 -16.62 30.32 24.91
N SER A 448 -17.30 31.39 25.31
CA SER A 448 -17.51 31.76 26.72
C SER A 448 -18.80 31.23 27.35
N LYS A 449 -19.70 30.63 26.54
CA LYS A 449 -21.00 30.08 26.95
C LYS A 449 -21.39 28.88 26.08
N SER A 450 -22.46 28.17 26.47
CA SER A 450 -23.02 27.07 25.69
C SER A 450 -23.37 27.51 24.26
N THR A 451 -22.89 26.73 23.29
CA THR A 451 -22.92 27.08 21.86
C THR A 451 -23.37 25.89 21.03
N ASP A 452 -24.24 26.12 20.06
CA ASP A 452 -24.58 25.13 19.03
C ASP A 452 -23.61 25.30 17.86
N ILE A 453 -22.85 24.25 17.57
CA ILE A 453 -21.70 24.27 16.67
C ILE A 453 -21.95 23.31 15.51
N VAL A 454 -22.01 23.83 14.29
CA VAL A 454 -22.08 23.01 13.06
C VAL A 454 -20.73 23.04 12.35
N PHE A 455 -20.10 21.87 12.22
CA PHE A 455 -19.01 21.70 11.28
C PHE A 455 -19.59 21.56 9.87
N VAL A 456 -19.22 22.45 8.95
CA VAL A 456 -19.67 22.41 7.56
C VAL A 456 -18.44 22.07 6.70
N ILE A 457 -18.32 20.81 6.28
CA ILE A 457 -17.07 20.21 5.81
C ILE A 457 -17.20 19.73 4.37
N ASP A 458 -16.30 20.20 3.49
CA ASP A 458 -16.06 19.59 2.18
C ASP A 458 -15.47 18.18 2.38
N VAL A 459 -16.10 17.18 1.75
CA VAL A 459 -15.69 15.77 1.74
C VAL A 459 -15.45 15.24 0.33
N THR A 460 -14.97 16.10 -0.57
CA THR A 460 -14.23 15.72 -1.77
C THR A 460 -12.90 15.01 -1.43
N SER A 461 -12.22 14.45 -2.43
CA SER A 461 -11.00 13.66 -2.21
C SER A 461 -9.76 14.49 -1.78
N SER A 462 -9.64 15.76 -2.18
CA SER A 462 -8.51 16.64 -1.77
C SER A 462 -8.50 16.87 -0.25
N MET A 463 -9.69 16.92 0.34
CA MET A 463 -9.93 17.18 1.76
C MET A 463 -9.53 16.06 2.71
N THR A 464 -9.16 14.87 2.22
CA THR A 464 -8.81 13.70 3.06
C THR A 464 -7.90 14.05 4.24
N GLY A 465 -6.77 14.74 3.98
CA GLY A 465 -5.82 15.10 5.05
C GLY A 465 -6.36 16.13 6.06
N THR A 466 -7.26 17.01 5.62
CA THR A 466 -7.95 17.98 6.48
C THR A 466 -9.01 17.28 7.33
N LEU A 467 -9.76 16.33 6.75
CA LEU A 467 -10.75 15.53 7.46
C LEU A 467 -10.10 14.64 8.53
N ASP A 468 -8.95 14.04 8.23
CA ASP A 468 -8.17 13.28 9.21
C ASP A 468 -7.66 14.17 10.36
N TYR A 469 -7.26 15.42 10.09
CA TYR A 469 -6.96 16.40 11.14
C TYR A 469 -8.18 16.69 12.03
N VAL A 470 -9.36 16.92 11.43
CA VAL A 470 -10.60 17.16 12.19
C VAL A 470 -10.92 15.94 13.06
N ARG A 471 -10.87 14.71 12.52
CA ARG A 471 -11.10 13.47 13.28
C ARG A 471 -10.17 13.27 14.47
N GLN A 472 -8.89 13.63 14.32
CA GLN A 472 -7.91 13.56 15.40
C GLN A 472 -8.22 14.62 16.47
N LYS A 473 -8.35 15.90 16.09
CA LYS A 473 -8.41 17.02 17.05
C LYS A 473 -9.81 17.40 17.54
N VAL A 474 -10.89 16.84 16.99
CA VAL A 474 -12.27 17.09 17.46
C VAL A 474 -12.51 16.63 18.90
N LYS A 475 -11.82 15.58 19.39
CA LYS A 475 -11.93 15.16 20.80
C LYS A 475 -11.49 16.30 21.72
N GLY A 476 -10.26 16.80 21.54
CA GLY A 476 -9.69 17.89 22.33
C GLY A 476 -10.45 19.22 22.17
N PHE A 477 -11.13 19.42 21.04
CA PHE A 477 -12.07 20.53 20.84
C PHE A 477 -13.31 20.39 21.72
N VAL A 478 -14.03 19.26 21.63
CA VAL A 478 -15.26 19.02 22.40
C VAL A 478 -14.98 19.00 23.91
N ASP A 479 -13.85 18.40 24.32
CA ASP A 479 -13.41 18.39 25.72
C ASP A 479 -13.04 19.79 26.26
N SER A 480 -12.92 20.83 25.42
CA SER A 480 -12.61 22.21 25.86
C SER A 480 -13.57 23.30 25.38
N VAL A 481 -14.80 22.98 24.99
CA VAL A 481 -15.89 23.97 24.85
C VAL A 481 -16.85 23.92 26.06
N PRO A 482 -17.61 24.98 26.36
CA PRO A 482 -18.51 25.00 27.52
C PRO A 482 -19.58 23.90 27.50
N ALA A 483 -19.90 23.36 28.69
CA ALA A 483 -20.95 22.36 28.86
C ALA A 483 -22.34 22.89 28.40
N GLY A 484 -23.19 21.99 27.90
CA GLY A 484 -24.47 22.36 27.28
C GLY A 484 -24.38 22.84 25.83
N SER A 485 -23.17 22.80 25.24
CA SER A 485 -22.97 22.97 23.79
C SER A 485 -23.43 21.72 23.02
N HIS A 486 -23.95 21.91 21.81
CA HIS A 486 -24.38 20.83 20.92
C HIS A 486 -23.57 20.84 19.63
N PHE A 487 -23.27 19.67 19.07
CA PHE A 487 -22.46 19.54 17.85
C PHE A 487 -23.24 18.84 16.75
N ALA A 488 -23.18 19.35 15.53
CA ALA A 488 -23.68 18.68 14.33
C ALA A 488 -22.65 18.78 13.18
N VAL A 489 -22.88 18.03 12.11
CA VAL A 489 -22.05 18.09 10.90
C VAL A 489 -22.94 18.21 9.67
N VAL A 490 -22.64 19.15 8.78
CA VAL A 490 -23.07 19.14 7.37
C VAL A 490 -21.85 18.79 6.53
N ALA A 491 -21.86 17.65 5.86
CA ALA A 491 -20.85 17.31 4.87
C ALA A 491 -21.36 17.62 3.46
N PHE A 492 -20.50 18.18 2.60
CA PHE A 492 -20.87 18.58 1.24
C PHE A 492 -19.84 18.15 0.18
N ARG A 493 -20.30 18.08 -1.07
CA ARG A 493 -19.51 17.69 -2.25
C ARG A 493 -19.92 18.56 -3.46
N ASP A 494 -19.53 18.15 -4.67
CA ASP A 494 -20.05 18.70 -5.94
C ASP A 494 -21.60 18.66 -6.03
N ILE A 495 -22.20 19.64 -6.70
CA ILE A 495 -23.65 19.76 -6.93
C ILE A 495 -24.08 18.80 -8.06
N ASN A 496 -24.67 17.67 -7.70
CA ASN A 496 -25.28 16.75 -8.65
C ASN A 496 -26.74 17.12 -8.92
N LEU A 497 -26.96 17.93 -9.95
CA LEU A 497 -28.28 18.32 -10.48
C LEU A 497 -29.16 17.14 -10.99
N LYS A 498 -28.82 15.89 -10.68
CA LYS A 498 -29.53 14.65 -11.03
C LYS A 498 -29.56 13.57 -9.92
N ALA A 499 -29.03 13.78 -8.71
CA ALA A 499 -29.05 12.75 -7.66
C ALA A 499 -29.03 13.29 -6.22
N ASP A 500 -29.66 12.57 -5.28
CA ASP A 500 -29.96 13.04 -3.91
C ASP A 500 -28.81 12.91 -2.89
N LYS A 501 -27.56 13.26 -3.23
CA LYS A 501 -26.39 13.06 -2.33
C LYS A 501 -25.38 14.22 -2.22
N ASP A 502 -25.78 15.44 -2.58
CA ASP A 502 -24.93 16.65 -2.53
C ASP A 502 -24.57 17.08 -1.10
N LEU A 503 -25.51 16.89 -0.15
CA LEU A 503 -25.41 17.29 1.25
C LEU A 503 -25.82 16.15 2.19
N GLU A 504 -25.06 15.95 3.26
CA GLU A 504 -25.29 14.95 4.30
C GLU A 504 -25.32 15.65 5.66
N PHE A 505 -26.46 15.61 6.37
CA PHE A 505 -26.60 16.19 7.70
C PHE A 505 -26.61 15.12 8.79
N LEU A 506 -25.67 15.24 9.72
CA LEU A 506 -25.53 14.38 10.88
C LEU A 506 -26.00 15.16 12.11
N GLU A 507 -27.20 14.80 12.57
CA GLU A 507 -28.02 15.49 13.58
C GLU A 507 -27.28 15.84 14.89
N PHE A 508 -27.74 16.91 15.54
CA PHE A 508 -27.13 17.46 16.76
C PHE A 508 -26.97 16.43 17.89
N THR A 509 -25.85 16.51 18.60
CA THR A 509 -25.51 15.64 19.73
C THR A 509 -24.73 16.40 20.81
N THR A 510 -24.94 16.03 22.09
CA THR A 510 -24.02 16.37 23.19
C THR A 510 -22.97 15.28 23.41
N ASP A 511 -23.20 14.05 22.93
CA ASP A 511 -22.26 12.94 23.03
C ASP A 511 -21.10 13.12 22.03
N LYS A 512 -19.89 13.23 22.59
CA LYS A 512 -18.62 13.34 21.87
C LYS A 512 -18.24 12.07 21.11
N ASN A 513 -18.67 10.89 21.59
CA ASN A 513 -18.43 9.62 20.91
C ASN A 513 -19.30 9.53 19.66
N LYS A 514 -20.58 9.91 19.74
CA LYS A 514 -21.45 10.07 18.57
C LYS A 514 -20.91 11.11 17.57
N LEU A 515 -20.39 12.26 18.00
CA LEU A 515 -19.76 13.22 17.06
C LEU A 515 -18.51 12.63 16.38
N LYS A 516 -17.65 11.93 17.13
CA LYS A 516 -16.47 11.23 16.57
C LYS A 516 -16.90 10.13 15.60
N GLY A 517 -17.97 9.41 15.90
CA GLY A 517 -18.62 8.44 15.00
C GLY A 517 -19.10 9.09 13.70
N ASN A 518 -19.89 10.18 13.80
CA ASN A 518 -20.36 10.97 12.67
C ASN A 518 -19.21 11.37 11.72
N LEU A 519 -18.10 11.90 12.26
CA LEU A 519 -16.93 12.32 11.48
C LEU A 519 -16.13 11.13 10.90
N ASN A 520 -16.22 9.95 11.50
CA ASN A 520 -15.65 8.71 10.96
C ASN A 520 -16.54 8.09 9.87
N MET A 521 -17.85 8.33 9.85
CA MET A 521 -18.74 7.86 8.78
C MET A 521 -18.46 8.55 7.43
N LEU A 522 -18.05 9.83 7.47
CA LEU A 522 -17.75 10.63 6.27
C LEU A 522 -16.69 9.97 5.38
N ARG A 523 -16.94 9.92 4.07
CA ARG A 523 -16.00 9.37 3.09
C ARG A 523 -15.55 10.47 2.12
N PRO A 524 -14.24 10.80 2.07
CA PRO A 524 -13.64 11.60 1.01
C PRO A 524 -13.83 10.91 -0.33
N SER A 525 -14.62 11.51 -1.22
CA SER A 525 -15.04 10.86 -2.48
C SER A 525 -15.26 11.89 -3.57
N ALA A 526 -14.80 11.59 -4.78
CA ALA A 526 -15.11 12.29 -6.04
C ALA A 526 -15.19 13.83 -5.95
N GLY A 527 -14.07 14.51 -6.27
CA GLY A 527 -14.13 15.86 -6.82
C GLY A 527 -13.97 15.79 -8.34
N GLY A 528 -14.94 16.30 -9.10
CA GLY A 528 -14.78 16.63 -10.51
C GLY A 528 -14.49 18.12 -10.69
N ASP A 529 -14.40 18.59 -11.93
CA ASP A 529 -14.40 20.04 -12.22
C ASP A 529 -15.82 20.66 -12.08
N LEU A 530 -16.65 20.13 -11.18
CA LEU A 530 -18.12 20.15 -11.26
C LEU A 530 -18.87 20.60 -9.99
N LYS A 531 -18.32 21.65 -9.36
CA LYS A 531 -19.05 22.67 -8.55
C LYS A 531 -19.41 22.29 -7.11
N GLU A 532 -18.61 22.71 -6.14
CA GLU A 532 -18.91 22.61 -4.69
C GLU A 532 -20.26 23.21 -4.27
N SER A 533 -21.02 22.45 -3.48
CA SER A 533 -22.31 22.81 -2.84
C SER A 533 -22.18 23.66 -1.56
N GLY A 534 -21.07 24.38 -1.39
CA GLY A 534 -20.69 24.96 -0.10
C GLY A 534 -21.66 26.00 0.46
N LEU A 535 -22.32 26.79 -0.39
CA LEU A 535 -23.30 27.79 0.06
C LEU A 535 -24.62 27.14 0.49
N GLU A 536 -25.08 26.11 -0.23
CA GLU A 536 -26.22 25.28 0.17
C GLU A 536 -25.95 24.55 1.49
N ALA A 537 -24.72 24.11 1.73
CA ALA A 537 -24.30 23.49 2.98
C ALA A 537 -24.38 24.46 4.18
N ILE A 538 -23.93 25.70 3.99
CA ILE A 538 -24.07 26.76 5.00
C ILE A 538 -25.56 27.08 5.25
N GLN A 539 -26.37 27.19 4.20
CA GLN A 539 -27.82 27.43 4.37
C GLN A 539 -28.53 26.29 5.11
N LEU A 540 -28.14 25.03 4.84
CA LEU A 540 -28.65 23.86 5.55
C LEU A 540 -28.28 23.93 7.04
N ALA A 541 -27.02 24.25 7.37
CA ALA A 541 -26.58 24.46 8.75
C ALA A 541 -27.40 25.56 9.47
N ILE A 542 -27.59 26.72 8.83
CA ILE A 542 -28.43 27.81 9.37
C ILE A 542 -29.86 27.33 9.65
N SER A 543 -30.45 26.56 8.74
CA SER A 543 -31.82 26.04 8.88
C SER A 543 -32.00 24.97 9.96
N LYS A 544 -30.89 24.35 10.40
CA LYS A 544 -30.88 23.23 11.36
C LYS A 544 -30.60 23.64 12.80
N PHE A 545 -30.21 24.88 13.08
CA PHE A 545 -29.97 25.32 14.46
C PHE A 545 -31.22 25.17 15.35
N PRO A 546 -31.09 24.55 16.54
CA PRO A 546 -32.17 24.47 17.52
C PRO A 546 -32.73 25.83 17.93
N LYS A 547 -34.00 25.84 18.35
CA LYS A 547 -34.66 27.02 18.94
C LYS A 547 -34.41 27.07 20.44
N ASN A 548 -33.16 27.31 20.83
CA ASN A 548 -32.72 27.46 22.23
C ASN A 548 -32.07 28.85 22.46
N SER A 549 -31.37 29.02 23.59
CA SER A 549 -30.65 30.25 23.97
C SER A 549 -29.12 30.16 23.81
N ASN A 550 -28.59 29.12 23.17
CA ASN A 550 -27.16 28.99 22.91
C ASN A 550 -26.74 30.01 21.82
N SER A 551 -25.47 30.41 21.82
CA SER A 551 -24.92 31.05 20.60
C SER A 551 -24.87 30.04 19.48
N LYS A 552 -24.94 30.49 18.22
CA LYS A 552 -24.81 29.63 17.04
C LYS A 552 -23.46 29.86 16.40
N THR A 553 -22.81 28.81 15.95
CA THR A 553 -21.52 28.91 15.25
C THR A 553 -21.41 27.90 14.14
N ILE A 554 -20.94 28.37 12.98
CA ILE A 554 -20.50 27.52 11.88
C ILE A 554 -18.98 27.50 11.85
N ILE A 555 -18.41 26.30 11.65
CA ILE A 555 -17.00 26.10 11.31
C ILE A 555 -16.97 25.50 9.90
N PHE A 556 -16.78 26.37 8.91
CA PHE A 556 -16.76 26.00 7.49
C PHE A 556 -15.36 25.58 7.05
N ILE A 557 -15.23 24.50 6.27
CA ILE A 557 -13.94 23.89 5.90
C ILE A 557 -13.96 23.41 4.44
N THR A 558 -13.10 23.96 3.57
CA THR A 558 -12.86 23.53 2.17
C THR A 558 -11.46 23.94 1.71
N ASP A 559 -10.83 23.20 0.79
CA ASP A 559 -9.61 23.64 0.10
C ASP A 559 -9.82 24.27 -1.31
N ALA A 560 -11.08 24.47 -1.71
CA ALA A 560 -11.47 25.01 -3.02
C ALA A 560 -12.61 26.08 -2.94
N PRO A 561 -12.96 26.77 -4.05
CA PRO A 561 -13.91 27.90 -4.04
C PRO A 561 -15.37 27.48 -4.27
N VAL A 562 -16.24 27.82 -3.31
CA VAL A 562 -17.69 27.61 -3.39
C VAL A 562 -18.32 28.26 -4.63
N HIS A 563 -19.37 27.65 -5.18
CA HIS A 563 -20.09 28.24 -6.31
C HIS A 563 -21.05 29.34 -5.87
N ASP A 564 -21.12 30.41 -6.67
CA ASP A 564 -21.96 31.58 -6.41
C ASP A 564 -22.89 31.84 -7.60
N LYS A 565 -24.19 31.92 -7.30
CA LYS A 565 -25.32 32.22 -8.20
C LYS A 565 -25.11 33.43 -9.13
N ASN A 566 -24.42 34.47 -8.67
CA ASN A 566 -24.27 35.75 -9.38
C ASN A 566 -23.05 35.77 -10.32
N THR A 567 -22.33 34.65 -10.46
CA THR A 567 -21.15 34.53 -11.33
C THR A 567 -21.47 33.84 -12.66
N ALA A 568 -20.62 34.03 -13.68
CA ALA A 568 -20.74 33.32 -14.96
C ALA A 568 -20.56 31.78 -14.86
N LEU A 569 -20.09 31.28 -13.71
CA LEU A 569 -20.01 29.85 -13.37
C LEU A 569 -21.20 29.39 -12.48
N GLY A 570 -22.15 30.29 -12.19
CA GLY A 570 -23.24 30.09 -11.26
C GLY A 570 -24.20 28.97 -11.67
N LYS A 571 -24.24 27.91 -10.87
CA LYS A 571 -25.38 27.00 -10.74
C LYS A 571 -25.75 26.73 -9.28
N ALA A 572 -25.18 27.49 -8.35
CA ALA A 572 -25.61 27.51 -6.95
C ALA A 572 -26.98 28.21 -6.84
N ARG A 573 -27.75 27.81 -5.84
CA ARG A 573 -29.06 28.37 -5.45
C ARG A 573 -28.91 29.72 -4.75
N PHE A 574 -27.74 29.93 -4.13
CA PHE A 574 -27.39 31.11 -3.34
C PHE A 574 -26.12 31.79 -3.86
N SER A 575 -25.99 33.07 -3.52
CA SER A 575 -24.76 33.85 -3.60
C SER A 575 -24.15 34.04 -2.22
N VAL A 576 -22.86 34.40 -2.15
CA VAL A 576 -22.17 34.73 -0.89
C VAL A 576 -22.91 35.83 -0.14
N ASP A 577 -23.51 36.78 -0.85
CA ASP A 577 -24.23 37.92 -0.28
C ASP A 577 -25.56 37.49 0.36
N GLU A 578 -26.34 36.63 -0.29
CA GLU A 578 -27.56 36.05 0.28
C GLU A 578 -27.25 35.19 1.53
N ILE A 579 -26.16 34.43 1.52
CA ILE A 579 -25.71 33.67 2.69
C ILE A 579 -25.25 34.60 3.82
N ASN A 580 -24.59 35.71 3.50
CA ASN A 580 -24.19 36.71 4.49
C ASN A 580 -25.40 37.29 5.22
N GLU A 581 -26.45 37.66 4.47
CA GLU A 581 -27.71 38.12 5.06
C GLU A 581 -28.36 37.05 5.95
N GLN A 582 -28.33 35.77 5.56
CA GLN A 582 -28.90 34.70 6.39
C GLN A 582 -28.07 34.41 7.66
N LEU A 583 -26.74 34.55 7.64
CA LEU A 583 -25.91 34.43 8.84
C LEU A 583 -26.25 35.55 9.84
N GLN A 584 -26.23 36.81 9.39
CA GLN A 584 -26.52 37.99 10.19
C GLN A 584 -27.95 37.96 10.76
N LYS A 585 -28.94 37.61 9.92
CA LYS A 585 -30.35 37.50 10.33
C LYS A 585 -30.61 36.43 11.40
N ASN A 586 -29.75 35.41 11.51
CA ASN A 586 -29.92 34.29 12.43
C ASN A 586 -28.99 34.34 13.65
N ASP A 587 -28.15 35.37 13.80
CA ASP A 587 -27.16 35.49 14.88
C ASP A 587 -26.18 34.29 14.90
N VAL A 588 -25.50 34.07 13.77
CA VAL A 588 -24.59 32.94 13.55
C VAL A 588 -23.15 33.40 13.34
N ILE A 589 -22.28 33.09 14.31
CA ILE A 589 -20.84 33.35 14.20
C ILE A 589 -20.24 32.44 13.12
N PHE A 590 -19.50 32.99 12.16
CA PHE A 590 -19.00 32.23 11.00
C PHE A 590 -17.47 32.13 10.98
N ASN A 591 -16.93 30.99 11.39
CA ASN A 591 -15.50 30.68 11.29
C ASN A 591 -15.21 29.89 9.99
N ALA A 592 -14.05 30.13 9.37
CA ALA A 592 -13.67 29.47 8.13
C ALA A 592 -12.23 28.94 8.17
N ILE A 593 -12.03 27.70 7.70
CA ILE A 593 -10.73 27.05 7.52
C ILE A 593 -10.57 26.79 6.01
N VAL A 594 -9.82 27.67 5.34
CA VAL A 594 -9.72 27.73 3.87
C VAL A 594 -8.30 28.12 3.45
N PRO A 595 -7.90 28.00 2.17
CA PRO A 595 -6.59 28.48 1.74
C PRO A 595 -6.36 29.95 2.10
N ALA A 596 -5.16 30.31 2.58
CA ALA A 596 -4.81 31.69 2.90
C ALA A 596 -4.88 32.70 1.73
N ASN A 597 -5.06 32.24 0.49
CA ASN A 597 -5.11 33.05 -0.73
C ASN A 597 -6.08 32.44 -1.76
N GLY A 598 -6.45 33.21 -2.79
CA GLY A 598 -7.30 32.73 -3.90
C GLY A 598 -8.77 33.12 -3.78
N LEU A 599 -9.65 32.46 -4.54
CA LEU A 599 -11.07 32.81 -4.61
C LEU A 599 -11.84 32.36 -3.34
N ALA A 600 -11.61 31.12 -2.89
CA ALA A 600 -12.19 30.57 -1.65
C ALA A 600 -11.96 31.49 -0.44
N ASN A 601 -10.72 31.99 -0.32
CA ASN A 601 -10.32 32.97 0.68
C ASN A 601 -11.19 34.23 0.61
N LYS A 602 -11.30 34.86 -0.57
CA LYS A 602 -12.06 36.11 -0.77
C LYS A 602 -13.55 35.94 -0.46
N GLN A 603 -14.13 34.81 -0.87
CA GLN A 603 -15.55 34.49 -0.60
C GLN A 603 -15.80 34.32 0.90
N MET A 604 -15.03 33.45 1.56
CA MET A 604 -15.24 33.18 2.98
C MET A 604 -14.83 34.35 3.87
N LYS A 605 -13.82 35.15 3.49
CA LYS A 605 -13.46 36.35 4.24
C LYS A 605 -14.62 37.34 4.33
N LYS A 606 -15.42 37.50 3.26
CA LYS A 606 -16.61 38.36 3.29
C LYS A 606 -17.64 37.91 4.33
N LEU A 607 -17.84 36.59 4.48
CA LEU A 607 -18.71 36.03 5.52
C LEU A 607 -18.10 36.18 6.91
N VAL A 608 -16.81 35.85 7.09
CA VAL A 608 -16.09 35.95 8.38
C VAL A 608 -16.09 37.38 8.92
N ASP A 609 -15.67 38.36 8.10
CA ASP A 609 -15.58 39.78 8.47
C ASP A 609 -16.93 40.38 8.90
N SER A 610 -18.03 39.79 8.43
CA SER A 610 -19.40 40.28 8.61
C SER A 610 -20.16 39.59 9.75
N ASN A 611 -19.59 38.52 10.34
CA ASN A 611 -20.27 37.61 11.28
C ASN A 611 -19.32 37.13 12.40
N GLU A 612 -18.54 38.05 12.97
CA GLU A 612 -17.75 37.90 14.22
C GLU A 612 -16.80 36.69 14.33
N GLY A 613 -16.48 36.02 13.22
CA GLY A 613 -15.64 34.83 13.22
C GLY A 613 -14.15 35.09 12.97
N THR A 614 -13.41 34.01 12.76
CA THR A 614 -12.00 34.07 12.31
C THR A 614 -11.76 33.17 11.10
N LEU A 615 -10.87 33.61 10.22
CA LEU A 615 -10.42 32.86 9.05
C LEU A 615 -9.02 32.29 9.30
N TYR A 616 -8.85 30.99 9.07
CA TYR A 616 -7.62 30.24 9.33
C TYR A 616 -7.11 29.58 8.04
N ASP A 617 -5.78 29.49 7.84
CA ASP A 617 -5.22 28.77 6.69
C ASP A 617 -5.41 27.26 6.85
N ILE A 618 -6.06 26.62 5.88
CA ILE A 618 -6.22 25.16 5.82
C ILE A 618 -4.87 24.41 5.77
N LYS A 619 -3.75 25.08 5.47
CA LYS A 619 -2.40 24.52 5.65
C LYS A 619 -2.02 24.26 7.11
N GLU A 620 -2.58 24.99 8.08
CA GLU A 620 -2.45 24.65 9.50
C GLU A 620 -3.31 23.41 9.87
N ALA A 621 -4.32 23.08 9.07
CA ALA A 621 -5.18 21.89 9.22
C ALA A 621 -4.65 20.65 8.48
N LYS A 622 -3.45 20.71 7.89
CA LYS A 622 -2.71 19.55 7.38
C LYS A 622 -1.54 19.35 8.35
N LEU A 623 -1.39 18.15 8.94
CA LEU A 623 -0.65 17.92 10.21
C LEU A 623 0.82 18.40 10.19
N ASN A 624 1.05 19.65 10.56
CA ASN A 624 2.36 20.20 10.91
C ASN A 624 2.69 19.86 12.38
N LEU A 625 2.88 18.56 12.67
CA LEU A 625 3.32 18.07 13.98
C LEU A 625 4.73 17.48 13.90
N ALA A 626 5.66 18.26 13.35
CA ALA A 626 7.09 18.20 13.64
C ALA A 626 7.73 19.55 13.27
N LYS A 627 8.53 20.08 14.19
CA LYS A 627 9.56 21.08 13.93
C LYS A 627 10.83 20.61 14.62
#